data_AF-A0A933R884-F1
#
_entry.id   AF-A0A933R884-F1
#
_cell.length_a   1.000
_cell.length_b   1.000
_cell.length_c   1.000
_cell.angle_alpha   90.00
_cell.angle_beta   90.00
_cell.angle_gamma   90.00
#
_symmetry.space_group_name_H-M   'P 1'
#
loop_
_entity.id
_entity.type
_entity.pdbx_description
1 polymer ?
#
loop_
_entity_poly.entity_id
_entity_poly.type
_entity_poly.pdbx_seq_one_letter_code
_entity_poly.pdbx_strand_id
1 'polypeptide(L)'
;MGLGHVPQEPLRAEGEGADVQGRQRRGAAAGRPHTDLTPAAPLDQSRRARGRWGEDQAERWYRLRGYEVLARNWRCDAGEIDLVVAGHGAVVVVEVKARASDRFGSASLAVDHRKQRRLRILAARWLAVHPQHHGEVRFDVVAITGTTVEVLSAAF
;
A
#
# COMPACT_ATOMS: atom_id res chain seq x y z
N MET A 1 3.52 -2.73 -47.41
CA MET A 1 4.29 -3.98 -47.54
C MET A 1 5.55 -3.82 -46.71
N GLY A 2 5.58 -4.41 -45.52
CA GLY A 2 6.74 -4.36 -44.64
C GLY A 2 7.70 -5.49 -44.96
N LEU A 3 8.99 -5.21 -44.88
CA LEU A 3 10.03 -6.22 -44.68
C LEU A 3 11.07 -5.60 -43.75
N GLY A 4 11.12 -6.12 -42.52
CA GLY A 4 12.18 -5.84 -41.56
C GLY A 4 13.47 -6.55 -41.98
N HIS A 5 14.60 -5.96 -41.60
CA HIS A 5 15.90 -6.59 -41.69
C HIS A 5 16.49 -6.69 -40.28
N VAL A 6 16.73 -7.93 -39.87
CA VAL A 6 17.38 -8.34 -38.63
C VAL A 6 18.89 -8.43 -38.89
N PRO A 7 19.76 -7.95 -37.99
CA PRO A 7 21.21 -7.99 -38.15
C PRO A 7 21.79 -9.40 -38.04
N GLN A 8 22.94 -9.61 -38.68
CA GLN A 8 23.74 -10.83 -38.63
C GLN A 8 24.98 -10.61 -37.74
N GLU A 9 25.06 -11.31 -36.60
CA GLU A 9 26.31 -11.54 -35.87
C GLU A 9 27.16 -12.60 -36.57
N PRO A 10 28.50 -12.48 -36.56
CA PRO A 10 29.37 -13.62 -36.79
C PRO A 10 29.77 -14.32 -35.48
N LEU A 11 29.84 -15.65 -35.60
CA LEU A 11 30.05 -16.65 -34.57
C LEU A 11 31.53 -17.10 -34.57
N ARG A 12 32.12 -17.25 -33.37
CA ARG A 12 33.28 -18.13 -32.99
C ARG A 12 34.64 -17.82 -33.61
N ALA A 13 35.78 -18.22 -33.05
CA ALA A 13 36.32 -18.71 -31.77
C ALA A 13 37.81 -18.95 -32.08
N GLU A 14 38.73 -18.94 -31.11
CA GLU A 14 40.05 -19.64 -30.97
C GLU A 14 40.77 -18.88 -29.81
N GLY A 15 41.53 -19.43 -28.87
CA GLY A 15 42.20 -20.71 -28.65
C GLY A 15 43.32 -20.42 -27.63
N GLU A 16 43.62 -21.39 -26.77
CA GLU A 16 44.44 -21.31 -25.55
C GLU A 16 45.91 -20.85 -25.68
N GLY A 17 46.48 -20.40 -24.55
CA GLY A 17 47.85 -20.77 -24.19
C GLY A 17 48.65 -19.72 -23.39
N ALA A 18 48.97 -20.04 -22.13
CA ALA A 18 50.33 -20.04 -21.57
C ALA A 18 50.36 -19.69 -20.06
N ASP A 19 50.66 -20.72 -19.25
CA ASP A 19 51.31 -20.58 -17.95
C ASP A 19 52.72 -19.98 -18.09
N VAL A 20 53.17 -19.19 -17.10
CA VAL A 20 54.47 -19.34 -16.40
C VAL A 20 54.67 -18.22 -15.36
N GLN A 21 55.26 -18.63 -14.24
CA GLN A 21 55.46 -17.98 -12.95
C GLN A 21 56.26 -16.65 -12.94
N GLY A 22 55.91 -15.75 -12.01
CA GLY A 22 56.70 -14.56 -11.67
C GLY A 22 56.44 -14.05 -10.25
N ARG A 23 57.49 -14.02 -9.44
CA ARG A 23 57.63 -13.72 -8.01
C ARG A 23 57.16 -12.34 -7.51
N GLN A 24 56.66 -12.37 -6.25
CA GLN A 24 57.03 -11.54 -5.08
C GLN A 24 56.47 -10.10 -4.87
N ARG A 25 55.76 -9.99 -3.73
CA ARG A 25 55.97 -9.10 -2.56
C ARG A 25 55.23 -7.75 -2.44
N ARG A 26 54.61 -7.63 -1.23
CA ARG A 26 54.33 -6.47 -0.36
C ARG A 26 52.98 -5.75 -0.50
N GLY A 27 52.26 -5.66 0.62
CA GLY A 27 51.19 -4.69 0.85
C GLY A 27 50.05 -5.22 1.73
N ALA A 28 50.16 -5.04 3.05
CA ALA A 28 49.07 -5.29 3.99
C ALA A 28 48.16 -4.05 4.13
N ALA A 29 46.90 -4.32 4.47
CA ALA A 29 45.86 -3.46 5.04
C ALA A 29 45.08 -2.51 4.11
N ALA A 30 43.78 -2.78 3.95
CA ALA A 30 42.71 -1.88 4.40
C ALA A 30 41.31 -2.49 4.16
N GLY A 31 40.50 -2.54 5.22
CA GLY A 31 39.05 -2.27 5.19
C GLY A 31 38.15 -3.12 4.30
N ARG A 32 37.37 -4.01 4.94
CA ARG A 32 36.10 -4.52 4.40
C ARG A 32 35.17 -3.34 4.04
N PRO A 33 34.53 -3.30 2.85
CA PRO A 33 33.32 -2.50 2.71
C PRO A 33 32.19 -3.28 3.38
N HIS A 34 31.83 -2.82 4.58
CA HIS A 34 30.54 -3.08 5.18
C HIS A 34 29.49 -2.53 4.20
N THR A 35 28.75 -3.42 3.55
CA THR A 35 27.58 -3.02 2.76
C THR A 35 26.60 -2.33 3.70
N ASP A 36 26.40 -1.05 3.42
CA ASP A 36 25.52 -0.12 4.11
C ASP A 36 24.13 -0.74 4.32
N LEU A 37 23.87 -1.25 5.53
CA LEU A 37 22.51 -1.48 6.02
C LEU A 37 22.03 -0.17 6.60
N THR A 38 21.66 0.80 5.74
CA THR A 38 20.92 1.96 6.21
C THR A 38 19.51 1.47 6.56
N PRO A 39 19.07 1.47 7.84
CA PRO A 39 17.69 1.14 8.15
C PRO A 39 16.80 2.25 7.61
N ALA A 40 15.73 1.88 6.90
CA ALA A 40 14.69 2.82 6.49
C ALA A 40 14.23 3.64 7.72
N ALA A 41 14.38 4.96 7.63
CA ALA A 41 14.43 5.90 8.74
C ALA A 41 13.14 5.96 9.63
N PRO A 42 13.24 6.39 10.90
CA PRO A 42 12.18 6.39 11.93
C PRO A 42 10.80 6.99 11.55
N LEU A 43 10.76 7.85 10.52
CA LEU A 43 9.55 8.53 10.07
C LEU A 43 8.55 7.59 9.36
N ASP A 44 9.04 6.60 8.61
CA ASP A 44 8.17 5.62 7.93
C ASP A 44 7.48 4.70 8.93
N GLN A 45 8.24 4.21 9.92
CA GLN A 45 7.70 3.40 11.01
C GLN A 45 6.65 4.16 11.82
N SER A 46 6.89 5.44 12.11
CA SER A 46 5.95 6.31 12.83
C SER A 46 4.65 6.56 12.04
N ARG A 47 4.73 6.75 10.72
CA ARG A 47 3.55 6.91 9.85
C ARG A 47 2.73 5.64 9.78
N ARG A 48 3.38 4.48 9.59
CA ARG A 48 2.71 3.17 9.57
C ARG A 48 2.04 2.85 10.91
N ALA A 49 2.70 3.15 12.02
CA ALA A 49 2.13 2.98 13.36
C ALA A 49 0.88 3.87 13.55
N ARG A 50 0.94 5.13 13.09
CA ARG A 50 -0.22 6.03 13.11
C ARG A 50 -1.37 5.55 12.23
N GLY A 51 -1.07 5.01 11.04
CA GLY A 51 -2.07 4.42 10.14
C GLY A 51 -2.83 3.29 10.82
N ARG A 52 -2.10 2.28 11.33
CA ARG A 52 -2.68 1.15 12.06
C ARG A 52 -3.52 1.59 13.26
N TRP A 53 -2.99 2.52 14.06
CA TRP A 53 -3.74 3.07 15.19
C TRP A 53 -5.03 3.76 14.72
N GLY A 54 -5.00 4.48 13.61
CA GLY A 54 -6.21 5.09 13.04
C GLY A 54 -7.25 4.05 12.62
N GLU A 55 -6.81 2.96 11.96
CA GLU A 55 -7.69 1.84 11.59
C GLU A 55 -8.32 1.19 12.82
N ASP A 56 -7.55 0.96 13.89
CA ASP A 56 -8.05 0.40 15.15
C ASP A 56 -9.13 1.30 15.77
N GLN A 57 -8.93 2.62 15.74
CA GLN A 57 -9.89 3.58 16.27
C GLN A 57 -11.17 3.65 15.41
N ALA A 58 -11.05 3.58 14.08
CA ALA A 58 -12.18 3.53 13.16
C ALA A 58 -13.00 2.25 13.37
N GLU A 59 -12.33 1.09 13.44
CA GLU A 59 -12.96 -0.20 13.72
C GLU A 59 -13.75 -0.17 15.03
N ARG A 60 -13.14 0.34 16.11
CA ARG A 60 -13.79 0.50 17.41
C ARG A 60 -15.02 1.40 17.30
N TRP A 61 -14.94 2.51 16.56
CA TRP A 61 -16.05 3.43 16.38
C TRP A 61 -17.25 2.77 15.71
N TYR A 62 -17.02 1.93 14.69
CA TYR A 62 -18.06 1.19 13.98
C TYR A 62 -18.66 0.07 14.83
N ARG A 63 -17.83 -0.73 15.51
CA ARG A 63 -18.32 -1.78 16.42
C ARG A 63 -19.24 -1.24 17.50
N LEU A 64 -18.87 -0.13 18.13
CA LEU A 64 -19.69 0.53 19.16
C LEU A 64 -21.05 1.02 18.64
N ARG A 65 -21.23 1.12 17.32
CA ARG A 65 -22.47 1.53 16.64
C ARG A 65 -23.22 0.37 15.99
N GLY A 66 -22.88 -0.86 16.38
CA GLY A 66 -23.58 -2.07 15.94
C GLY A 66 -23.21 -2.52 14.53
N TYR A 67 -22.10 -2.05 13.97
CA TYR A 67 -21.57 -2.59 12.71
C TYR A 67 -20.70 -3.82 12.98
N GLU A 68 -20.82 -4.82 12.12
CA GLU A 68 -19.91 -5.95 12.02
C GLU A 68 -18.68 -5.56 11.19
N VAL A 69 -17.49 -5.98 11.62
CA VAL A 69 -16.24 -5.75 10.88
C VAL A 69 -15.98 -6.95 9.99
N LEU A 70 -16.08 -6.76 8.68
CA LEU A 70 -15.96 -7.84 7.69
C LEU A 70 -14.52 -8.02 7.22
N ALA A 71 -13.78 -6.92 7.07
CA ALA A 71 -12.39 -6.97 6.66
C ALA A 71 -11.60 -5.75 7.13
N ARG A 72 -10.30 -5.94 7.34
CA ARG A 72 -9.30 -4.89 7.60
C ARG A 72 -8.14 -5.05 6.64
N ASN A 73 -7.61 -3.94 6.13
CA ASN A 73 -6.47 -3.91 5.20
C ASN A 73 -6.62 -4.95 4.08
N TRP A 74 -7.82 -5.02 3.50
CA TRP A 74 -8.12 -6.00 2.47
C TRP A 74 -7.44 -5.60 1.17
N ARG A 75 -6.68 -6.52 0.58
CA ARG A 75 -5.82 -6.25 -0.58
C ARG A 75 -6.17 -7.14 -1.76
N CYS A 76 -6.08 -6.58 -2.96
CA CYS A 76 -6.05 -7.29 -4.23
C CYS A 76 -5.09 -6.57 -5.20
N ASP A 77 -4.97 -7.06 -6.44
CA ASP A 77 -4.13 -6.46 -7.48
C ASP A 77 -4.52 -5.01 -7.85
N ALA A 78 -5.77 -4.59 -7.62
CA ALA A 78 -6.19 -3.20 -7.85
C ALA A 78 -5.83 -2.23 -6.70
N GLY A 79 -5.46 -2.72 -5.52
CA GLY A 79 -5.17 -1.90 -4.35
C GLY A 79 -5.73 -2.44 -3.05
N GLU A 80 -6.03 -1.53 -2.12
CA GLU A 80 -6.33 -1.84 -0.72
C GLU A 80 -7.56 -1.08 -0.23
N ILE A 81 -8.35 -1.73 0.62
CA ILE A 81 -9.41 -1.13 1.44
C ILE A 81 -8.98 -1.20 2.89
N ASP A 82 -8.98 -0.06 3.59
CA ASP A 82 -8.56 0.01 4.99
C ASP A 82 -9.52 -0.78 5.90
N LEU A 83 -10.83 -0.60 5.71
CA LEU A 83 -11.86 -1.28 6.50
C LEU A 83 -13.15 -1.51 5.69
N VAL A 84 -13.75 -2.69 5.85
CA VAL A 84 -15.08 -3.03 5.35
C VAL A 84 -15.96 -3.44 6.52
N VAL A 85 -17.13 -2.83 6.65
CA VAL A 85 -18.10 -3.14 7.71
C VAL A 85 -19.50 -3.38 7.15
N ALA A 86 -20.33 -4.15 7.86
CA ALA A 86 -21.75 -4.32 7.56
C ALA A 86 -22.60 -3.82 8.73
N GLY A 87 -23.70 -3.15 8.41
CA GLY A 87 -24.66 -2.71 9.41
C GLY A 87 -25.73 -1.83 8.79
N HIS A 88 -26.90 -1.78 9.42
CA HIS A 88 -28.00 -0.90 9.00
C HIS A 88 -28.40 -1.10 7.51
N GLY A 89 -28.32 -2.34 7.01
CA GLY A 89 -28.68 -2.69 5.63
C GLY A 89 -27.64 -2.35 4.56
N ALA A 90 -26.43 -1.93 4.95
CA ALA A 90 -25.37 -1.54 4.03
C ALA A 90 -24.06 -2.29 4.28
N VAL A 91 -23.31 -2.51 3.20
CA VAL A 91 -21.87 -2.77 3.21
C VAL A 91 -21.17 -1.43 3.04
N VAL A 92 -20.35 -1.05 4.02
CA VAL A 92 -19.65 0.22 4.05
C VAL A 92 -18.17 0.00 3.80
N VAL A 93 -17.66 0.61 2.74
CA VAL A 93 -16.24 0.69 2.43
C VAL A 93 -15.70 1.96 3.07
N VAL A 94 -14.72 1.79 3.96
CA VAL A 94 -14.23 2.87 4.81
C VAL A 94 -12.80 3.19 4.48
N GLU A 95 -12.55 4.46 4.19
CA GLU A 95 -11.23 5.04 4.00
C GLU A 95 -10.82 5.79 5.27
N VAL A 96 -9.66 5.46 5.84
CA VAL A 96 -9.20 5.99 7.14
C VAL A 96 -8.04 6.96 6.96
N LYS A 97 -8.15 8.14 7.57
CA LYS A 97 -7.13 9.19 7.54
C LYS A 97 -6.68 9.55 8.96
N ALA A 98 -5.59 8.96 9.41
CA ALA A 98 -4.98 9.27 10.70
C ALA A 98 -4.01 10.46 10.62
N ARG A 99 -4.14 11.44 11.51
CA ARG A 99 -3.42 12.71 11.46
C ARG A 99 -2.66 13.01 12.73
N ALA A 100 -1.61 13.81 12.58
CA ALA A 100 -0.85 14.35 13.71
C ALA A 100 -1.43 15.67 14.25
N SER A 101 -2.18 16.42 13.43
CA SER A 101 -2.78 17.69 13.81
C SER A 101 -4.09 17.94 13.05
N ASP A 102 -4.90 18.84 13.61
CA ASP A 102 -6.24 19.27 13.19
C ASP A 102 -6.24 20.42 12.16
N ARG A 103 -5.05 20.91 11.76
CA ARG A 103 -4.87 22.12 10.92
C ARG A 103 -5.55 22.07 9.54
N PHE A 104 -6.11 20.93 9.15
CA PHE A 104 -6.76 20.72 7.87
C PHE A 104 -8.23 20.32 8.15
N GLY A 105 -9.16 21.28 8.12
CA GLY A 105 -10.60 21.05 8.35
C GLY A 105 -11.28 20.18 7.28
N SER A 106 -12.61 20.18 7.20
CA SER A 106 -13.43 19.25 6.38
C SER A 106 -12.98 18.98 4.93
N ALA A 107 -12.39 19.96 4.23
CA ALA A 107 -11.85 19.79 2.87
C ALA A 107 -10.85 18.63 2.75
N SER A 108 -10.14 18.34 3.84
CA SER A 108 -9.18 17.25 3.92
C SER A 108 -9.80 15.85 4.02
N LEU A 109 -11.11 15.77 4.23
CA LEU A 109 -11.88 14.52 4.15
C LEU A 109 -12.27 14.21 2.70
N ALA A 110 -12.19 15.20 1.80
CA ALA A 110 -12.54 14.99 0.40
C ALA A 110 -11.65 13.91 -0.23
N VAL A 111 -12.29 12.97 -0.91
CA VAL A 111 -11.64 11.93 -1.69
C VAL A 111 -11.69 12.36 -3.15
N ASP A 112 -10.53 12.52 -3.78
CA ASP A 112 -10.46 12.91 -5.19
C ASP A 112 -11.14 11.88 -6.12
N HIS A 113 -11.59 12.30 -7.30
CA HIS A 113 -12.30 11.43 -8.23
C HIS A 113 -11.54 10.16 -8.61
N ARG A 114 -10.21 10.22 -8.69
CA ARG A 114 -9.37 9.06 -9.00
C ARG A 114 -9.44 8.03 -7.87
N LYS A 115 -9.38 8.47 -6.62
CA LYS A 115 -9.47 7.62 -5.44
C LYS A 115 -10.89 7.09 -5.25
N GLN A 116 -11.93 7.88 -5.51
CA GLN A 116 -13.31 7.41 -5.52
C GLN A 116 -13.51 6.28 -6.54
N ARG A 117 -13.04 6.46 -7.78
CA ARG A 117 -13.11 5.42 -8.82
C ARG A 117 -12.39 4.14 -8.38
N ARG A 118 -11.22 4.26 -7.76
CA ARG A 118 -10.47 3.12 -7.22
C ARG A 118 -11.25 2.38 -6.14
N LEU A 119 -11.80 3.11 -5.17
CA LEU A 119 -12.58 2.51 -4.08
C LEU A 119 -13.84 1.80 -4.59
N ARG A 120 -14.52 2.33 -5.63
CA ARG A 120 -15.64 1.63 -6.28
C ARG A 120 -15.22 0.31 -6.93
N ILE A 121 -14.07 0.29 -7.61
CA ILE A 121 -13.51 -0.95 -8.19
C ILE A 121 -13.17 -1.96 -7.09
N LEU A 122 -12.56 -1.50 -6.00
CA LEU A 122 -12.19 -2.36 -4.88
C LEU A 122 -13.43 -2.92 -4.18
N ALA A 123 -14.47 -2.11 -3.97
CA ALA A 123 -15.75 -2.54 -3.42
C ALA A 123 -16.37 -3.65 -4.27
N ALA A 124 -16.42 -3.47 -5.59
CA ALA A 124 -16.96 -4.47 -6.52
C ALA A 124 -16.19 -5.79 -6.44
N ARG A 125 -14.85 -5.73 -6.34
CA ARG A 125 -14.01 -6.92 -6.20
C ARG A 125 -14.19 -7.61 -4.84
N TRP A 126 -14.34 -6.84 -3.77
CA TRP A 126 -14.61 -7.37 -2.45
C TRP A 126 -15.94 -8.11 -2.42
N LEU A 127 -17.00 -7.51 -2.98
CA LEU A 127 -18.33 -8.13 -3.07
C LEU A 127 -18.33 -9.39 -3.95
N ALA A 128 -17.58 -9.40 -5.05
CA ALA A 128 -17.49 -10.55 -5.94
C ALA A 128 -16.95 -11.81 -5.25
N VAL A 129 -16.07 -11.66 -4.25
CA VAL A 129 -15.50 -12.78 -3.49
C VAL A 129 -16.23 -13.03 -2.16
N HIS A 130 -17.24 -12.22 -1.82
CA HIS A 130 -18.07 -12.40 -0.63
C HIS A 130 -19.58 -12.30 -0.97
N PRO A 131 -20.13 -13.25 -1.75
CA PRO A 131 -21.50 -13.20 -2.26
C PRO A 131 -22.59 -13.23 -1.18
N GLN A 132 -22.26 -13.62 0.05
CA GLN A 132 -23.18 -13.56 1.19
C GLN A 132 -23.54 -12.12 1.59
N HIS A 133 -22.68 -11.14 1.29
CA HIS A 133 -22.94 -9.73 1.59
C HIS A 133 -23.54 -9.03 0.39
N HIS A 134 -24.68 -8.39 0.61
CA HIS A 134 -25.47 -7.71 -0.40
C HIS A 134 -26.22 -6.53 0.23
N GLY A 135 -26.83 -5.69 -0.61
CA GLY A 135 -27.55 -4.49 -0.17
C GLY A 135 -26.90 -3.21 -0.66
N GLU A 136 -27.15 -2.12 0.07
CA GLU A 136 -26.56 -0.82 -0.26
C GLU A 136 -25.04 -0.86 -0.08
N VAL A 137 -24.31 -0.25 -1.00
CA VAL A 137 -22.86 -0.04 -0.88
C VAL A 137 -22.62 1.42 -0.59
N ARG A 138 -22.04 1.72 0.57
CA ARG A 138 -21.76 3.08 1.03
C ARG A 138 -20.26 3.31 1.17
N PHE A 139 -19.80 4.52 0.84
CA PHE A 139 -18.41 4.91 1.00
C PHE A 139 -18.29 5.96 2.10
N ASP A 140 -17.63 5.61 3.19
CA ASP A 140 -17.43 6.51 4.33
C ASP A 140 -15.96 6.92 4.43
N VAL A 141 -15.69 8.14 4.89
CA VAL A 141 -14.34 8.62 5.22
C VAL A 141 -14.26 8.89 6.69
N VAL A 142 -13.26 8.30 7.35
CA VAL A 142 -13.00 8.51 8.77
C VAL A 142 -11.71 9.29 8.93
N ALA A 143 -11.75 10.40 9.65
CA ALA A 143 -10.54 11.07 10.13
C ALA A 143 -10.35 10.87 11.62
N ILE A 144 -9.09 10.61 11.99
CA ILE A 144 -8.68 10.44 13.37
C ILE A 144 -7.60 11.47 13.69
N THR A 145 -7.88 12.30 14.70
CA THR A 145 -6.92 13.30 15.21
C THR A 145 -6.93 13.26 16.75
N GLY A 146 -5.81 12.85 17.36
CA GLY A 146 -5.74 12.72 18.81
C GLY A 146 -6.74 11.70 19.36
N THR A 147 -7.78 12.13 20.06
CA THR A 147 -8.87 11.26 20.54
C THR A 147 -10.16 11.42 19.74
N THR A 148 -10.18 12.35 18.79
CA THR A 148 -11.36 12.69 18.00
C THR A 148 -11.50 11.75 16.80
N VAL A 149 -12.72 11.26 16.59
CA VAL A 149 -13.12 10.47 15.43
C VAL A 149 -14.22 11.20 14.69
N GLU A 150 -13.92 11.67 13.49
CA GLU A 150 -14.86 12.32 12.59
C GLU A 150 -15.21 11.36 11.45
N VAL A 151 -16.51 11.14 11.23
CA VAL A 151 -17.00 10.25 10.17
C VAL A 151 -17.86 11.06 9.21
N LEU A 152 -17.44 11.08 7.95
CA LEU A 152 -18.26 11.55 6.84
C LEU A 152 -18.88 10.32 6.16
N SER A 153 -20.15 10.05 6.48
CA SER A 153 -20.90 8.97 5.86
C SER A 153 -21.39 9.35 4.47
N ALA A 154 -21.47 8.36 3.57
CA ALA A 154 -21.86 8.56 2.16
C ALA A 154 -21.06 9.71 1.49
N ALA A 155 -19.74 9.69 1.67
CA ALA A 155 -18.85 10.75 1.23
C ALA A 155 -18.83 10.93 -0.31
N PHE A 156 -19.12 9.86 -1.07
CA PHE A 156 -19.21 9.86 -2.54
C PHE A 156 -19.86 8.60 -3.11
#